data_AF-A0A954HID8-F1
#
_entry.id   AF-A0A954HID8-F1
#
_cell.length_a   1.000
_cell.length_b   1.000
_cell.length_c   1.000
_cell.angle_alpha   90.00
_cell.angle_beta   90.00
_cell.angle_gamma   90.00
#
_symmetry.space_group_name_H-M   'P 1'
#
loop_
_entity.id
_entity.type
_entity.pdbx_description
1 polymer ?
#
loop_
_entity_poly.entity_id
_entity_poly.type
_entity_poly.pdbx_seq_one_letter_code
_entity_poly.pdbx_strand_id
1 'polypeptide(L)'
;NVQRDGRDVLLSHKKVKDRFLKEHGNKATPWLDDFKTGVVCGHWKQNAEQARQVEQNAPEDIRQRFMTVKYEELVAQPVEQIDRICQFVGISPEPLMLTPEEVDPTETGQVTNIDNVWYTHAQFSQKFNTGSVGSWEKGLSWWEKLSANLRMAPELERLGYEVPGIYKSIRGLLDRLRGRKA
;
A
#
# COMPACT_ATOMS: atom_id res chain seq x y z
N ASN A 1 -8.52 3.94 -6.78
CA ASN A 1 -7.72 2.88 -6.12
C ASN A 1 -6.27 3.33 -6.07
N VAL A 2 -5.62 3.25 -4.91
CA VAL A 2 -4.19 3.56 -4.77
C VAL A 2 -3.42 2.26 -4.68
N GLN A 3 -2.48 2.04 -5.60
CA GLN A 3 -1.59 0.88 -5.58
C GLN A 3 -0.21 1.29 -5.08
N ARG A 4 0.37 0.47 -4.22
CA ARG A 4 1.72 0.62 -3.68
C ARG A 4 2.34 -0.76 -3.57
N ASP A 5 3.68 -0.86 -3.65
CA ASP A 5 4.39 -2.12 -3.39
C ASP A 5 3.90 -2.73 -2.07
N GLY A 6 3.32 -3.93 -2.14
CA GLY A 6 2.75 -4.61 -0.98
C GLY A 6 3.76 -4.87 0.12
N ARG A 7 5.05 -4.93 -0.22
CA ARG A 7 6.14 -5.09 0.75
C ARG A 7 6.37 -3.80 1.55
N ASP A 8 6.27 -2.63 0.91
CA ASP A 8 6.30 -1.35 1.62
C ASP A 8 5.02 -1.13 2.45
N VAL A 9 3.87 -1.58 1.97
CA VAL A 9 2.61 -1.57 2.75
C VAL A 9 2.75 -2.44 4.00
N LEU A 10 3.33 -3.64 3.87
CA LEU A 10 3.62 -4.52 5.01
C LEU A 10 4.56 -3.85 6.03
N LEU A 11 5.64 -3.23 5.56
CA LEU A 11 6.55 -2.49 6.44
C LEU A 11 5.85 -1.32 7.14
N SER A 12 4.97 -0.61 6.42
CA SER A 12 4.18 0.49 7.00
C SER A 12 3.30 0.00 8.15
N HIS A 13 2.58 -1.11 7.96
CA HIS A 13 1.76 -1.74 9.00
C HIS A 13 2.60 -2.19 10.19
N LYS A 14 3.77 -2.79 9.95
CA LYS A 14 4.71 -3.14 11.03
C LYS A 14 5.09 -1.92 11.86
N LYS A 15 5.43 -0.79 11.23
CA LYS A 15 5.78 0.46 11.94
C LYS A 15 4.62 1.02 12.75
N VAL A 16 3.38 0.94 12.24
CA VAL A 16 2.17 1.33 13.00
C VAL A 16 2.01 0.46 14.24
N LYS A 17 2.11 -0.88 14.08
CA LYS A 17 2.06 -1.81 15.20
C LYS A 17 3.14 -1.51 16.24
N ASP A 18 4.37 -1.27 15.81
CA ASP A 18 5.49 -0.98 16.71
C ASP A 18 5.26 0.32 17.50
N ARG A 19 4.70 1.37 16.86
CA ARG A 19 4.31 2.61 17.54
C ARG A 19 3.19 2.37 18.56
N PHE A 20 2.14 1.65 18.17
CA PHE A 20 1.05 1.30 19.08
C PHE A 20 1.55 0.56 20.32
N LEU A 21 2.38 -0.46 20.14
CA LEU A 21 2.95 -1.24 21.25
C LEU A 21 3.85 -0.38 22.15
N LYS A 22 4.58 0.58 21.57
CA LYS A 22 5.40 1.52 22.33
C LYS A 22 4.54 2.47 23.18
N GLU A 23 3.42 2.96 22.64
CA GLU A 23 2.57 3.96 23.28
C GLU A 23 1.60 3.36 24.31
N HIS A 24 1.03 2.19 24.01
CA HIS A 24 -0.04 1.59 24.83
C HIS A 24 0.38 0.29 25.53
N GLY A 25 1.59 -0.21 25.26
CA GLY A 25 2.08 -1.49 25.75
C GLY A 25 1.43 -2.69 25.07
N ASN A 26 1.71 -3.89 25.59
CA ASN A 26 1.15 -5.15 25.07
C ASN A 26 -0.22 -5.45 25.68
N LYS A 27 -1.14 -4.48 25.66
CA LYS A 27 -2.53 -4.77 26.01
C LYS A 27 -3.09 -5.71 24.94
N ALA A 28 -3.61 -6.86 25.35
CA ALA A 28 -4.21 -7.85 24.47
C ALA A 28 -5.38 -7.22 23.70
N THR A 29 -5.08 -6.66 22.55
CA THR A 29 -6.00 -5.90 21.72
C THR A 29 -6.24 -6.75 20.47
N PRO A 30 -7.46 -7.29 20.28
CA PRO A 30 -7.74 -8.27 19.23
C PRO A 30 -7.33 -7.82 17.81
N TRP A 31 -7.36 -6.51 17.52
CA TRP A 31 -6.98 -5.97 16.21
C TRP A 31 -5.48 -6.01 15.92
N LEU A 32 -4.60 -6.26 16.90
CA LEU A 32 -3.16 -6.44 16.63
C LEU A 32 -2.87 -7.64 15.72
N ASP A 33 -3.82 -8.57 15.63
CA ASP A 33 -3.76 -9.70 14.72
C ASP A 33 -3.87 -9.27 13.25
N ASP A 34 -4.53 -8.13 12.96
CA ASP A 34 -4.65 -7.58 11.60
C ASP A 34 -3.29 -7.11 11.05
N PHE A 35 -2.33 -6.85 11.94
CA PHE A 35 -0.96 -6.48 11.59
C PHE A 35 -0.03 -7.69 11.43
N LYS A 36 -0.52 -8.92 11.57
CA LYS A 36 0.28 -10.12 11.29
C LYS A 36 0.66 -10.14 9.81
N THR A 37 1.91 -10.49 9.51
CA THR A 37 2.45 -10.51 8.14
C THR A 37 1.56 -11.27 7.15
N GLY A 38 1.06 -12.45 7.54
CA GLY A 38 0.19 -13.24 6.67
C GLY A 38 -1.15 -12.55 6.34
N VAL A 39 -1.72 -11.84 7.31
CA VAL A 39 -2.99 -11.11 7.18
C VAL A 39 -2.81 -9.90 6.27
N VAL A 40 -1.81 -9.05 6.54
CA VAL A 40 -1.51 -7.87 5.71
C VAL A 40 -1.22 -8.26 4.27
N CYS A 41 -0.38 -9.30 4.04
CA CYS A 41 -0.12 -9.80 2.69
C CYS A 41 -1.38 -10.33 2.01
N GLY A 42 -2.28 -10.98 2.76
CA GLY A 42 -3.56 -11.49 2.26
C GLY A 42 -4.49 -10.35 1.83
N HIS A 43 -4.69 -9.36 2.70
CA HIS A 43 -5.51 -8.18 2.40
C HIS A 43 -4.96 -7.38 1.23
N TRP A 44 -3.65 -7.12 1.20
CA TRP A 44 -3.05 -6.41 0.07
C TRP A 44 -3.28 -7.15 -1.25
N LYS A 45 -3.05 -8.46 -1.26
CA LYS A 45 -3.26 -9.30 -2.44
C LYS A 45 -4.74 -9.26 -2.88
N GLN A 46 -5.66 -9.45 -1.95
CA GLN A 46 -7.09 -9.44 -2.22
C GLN A 46 -7.54 -8.09 -2.81
N ASN A 47 -7.06 -6.98 -2.26
CA ASN A 47 -7.37 -5.65 -2.79
C ASN A 47 -6.81 -5.44 -4.20
N ALA A 48 -5.58 -5.92 -4.47
CA ALA A 48 -5.00 -5.88 -5.82
C ALA A 48 -5.79 -6.73 -6.83
N GLU A 49 -6.26 -7.91 -6.41
CA GLU A 49 -7.12 -8.78 -7.22
C GLU A 49 -8.49 -8.13 -7.50
N GLN A 50 -9.10 -7.49 -6.51
CA GLN A 50 -10.38 -6.79 -6.66
C GLN A 50 -10.25 -5.59 -7.60
N ALA A 51 -9.20 -4.78 -7.45
CA ALA A 51 -8.93 -3.67 -8.38
C ALA A 51 -8.79 -4.17 -9.82
N ARG A 52 -8.05 -5.27 -10.02
CA ARG A 52 -7.93 -5.92 -11.33
C ARG A 52 -9.28 -6.39 -11.88
N GLN A 53 -10.13 -6.96 -11.03
CA GLN A 53 -11.46 -7.40 -11.46
C GLN A 53 -12.32 -6.23 -11.92
N VAL A 54 -12.24 -5.07 -11.26
CA VAL A 54 -12.93 -3.86 -11.71
C VAL A 54 -12.38 -3.41 -13.07
N GLU A 55 -11.06 -3.30 -13.20
CA GLU A 55 -10.40 -2.89 -14.44
C GLU A 55 -10.75 -3.80 -15.65
N GLN A 56 -10.85 -5.11 -15.41
CA GLN A 56 -11.05 -6.10 -16.48
C GLN A 56 -12.53 -6.40 -16.79
N ASN A 57 -13.37 -6.48 -15.76
CA ASN A 57 -14.67 -7.14 -15.86
C ASN A 57 -15.86 -6.27 -15.45
N ALA A 58 -15.64 -5.08 -14.87
CA ALA A 58 -16.77 -4.21 -14.52
C ALA A 58 -17.46 -3.66 -15.78
N PRO A 59 -18.77 -3.35 -15.70
CA PRO A 59 -19.47 -2.59 -16.74
C PRO A 59 -18.74 -1.29 -17.08
N GLU A 60 -18.86 -0.84 -18.34
CA GLU A 60 -18.11 0.31 -18.85
C GLU A 60 -18.33 1.59 -18.02
N ASP A 61 -19.57 1.84 -17.61
CA ASP A 61 -19.94 2.99 -16.78
C ASP A 61 -19.30 2.98 -15.40
N ILE A 62 -18.98 1.79 -14.87
CA ILE A 62 -18.24 1.61 -13.61
C ILE A 62 -16.74 1.76 -13.86
N ARG A 63 -16.20 1.17 -14.94
CA ARG A 63 -14.77 1.28 -15.27
C ARG A 63 -14.34 2.73 -15.47
N GLN A 64 -15.14 3.54 -16.15
CA GLN A 64 -14.87 4.95 -16.36
C GLN A 64 -14.85 5.77 -15.06
N ARG A 65 -15.48 5.27 -13.99
CA ARG A 65 -15.47 5.90 -12.65
C ARG A 65 -14.38 5.34 -11.74
N PHE A 66 -13.51 4.48 -12.27
CA PHE A 66 -12.43 3.86 -11.51
C PHE A 66 -11.06 4.22 -12.07
N MET A 67 -10.28 4.97 -11.29
CA MET A 67 -8.87 5.26 -11.59
C MET A 67 -7.95 4.51 -10.63
N THR A 68 -6.91 3.90 -11.16
CA THR A 68 -5.78 3.40 -10.38
C THR A 68 -4.65 4.43 -10.41
N VAL A 69 -4.15 4.78 -9.23
CA VAL A 69 -3.00 5.67 -9.03
C VAL A 69 -1.89 4.87 -8.36
N LYS A 70 -0.68 4.87 -8.95
CA LYS A 70 0.48 4.22 -8.37
C LYS A 70 1.19 5.19 -7.42
N TYR A 71 1.33 4.81 -6.15
CA TYR A 71 1.94 5.62 -5.11
C TYR A 71 3.35 6.07 -5.51
N GLU A 72 4.15 5.15 -6.06
CA GLU A 72 5.52 5.39 -6.47
C GLU A 72 5.62 6.44 -7.59
N GLU A 73 4.67 6.43 -8.53
CA GLU A 73 4.56 7.48 -9.58
C GLU A 73 4.11 8.80 -8.97
N LEU A 74 3.11 8.78 -8.08
CA LEU A 74 2.58 9.97 -7.42
C LEU A 74 3.68 10.72 -6.64
N VAL A 75 4.52 10.02 -5.88
CA VAL A 75 5.58 10.68 -5.11
C VAL A 75 6.81 11.05 -5.94
N ALA A 76 7.01 10.42 -7.11
CA ALA A 76 8.13 10.73 -8.00
C ALA A 76 7.80 11.85 -9.00
N GLN A 77 6.54 11.94 -9.43
CA GLN A 77 6.04 12.87 -10.45
C GLN A 77 4.73 13.54 -9.97
N PRO A 78 4.75 14.26 -8.82
CA PRO A 78 3.52 14.72 -8.18
C PRO A 78 2.69 15.66 -9.07
N VAL A 79 3.32 16.57 -9.82
CA VAL A 79 2.64 17.50 -10.73
C VAL A 79 1.82 16.73 -11.77
N GLU A 80 2.46 15.83 -12.53
CA GLU A 80 1.81 15.05 -13.58
C GLU A 80 0.67 14.18 -13.03
N GLN A 81 0.91 13.51 -11.89
CA GLN A 81 -0.08 12.61 -11.32
C GLN A 81 -1.26 13.37 -10.71
N ILE A 82 -1.04 14.51 -10.06
CA ILE A 82 -2.13 15.37 -9.53
C ILE A 82 -2.96 15.92 -10.68
N ASP A 83 -2.34 16.42 -11.75
CA ASP A 83 -3.06 16.91 -12.93
C ASP A 83 -3.94 15.81 -13.53
N ARG A 84 -3.39 14.60 -13.69
CA ARG A 84 -4.12 13.44 -14.20
C ARG A 84 -5.30 13.05 -13.30
N ILE A 85 -5.12 13.08 -11.97
CA ILE A 85 -6.20 12.81 -11.01
C ILE A 85 -7.28 13.88 -11.10
N CYS A 86 -6.90 15.15 -11.15
CA CYS A 86 -7.85 16.26 -11.25
C CYS A 86 -8.67 16.19 -12.54
N GLN A 87 -8.02 15.91 -13.68
CA GLN A 87 -8.70 15.69 -14.96
C GLN A 87 -9.67 14.52 -14.89
N PHE A 88 -9.29 13.42 -14.25
CA PHE A 88 -10.15 12.26 -14.07
C PHE A 88 -11.41 12.58 -13.23
N VAL A 89 -11.26 13.37 -12.16
CA VAL A 89 -12.38 13.77 -11.28
C VAL A 89 -13.21 14.92 -11.88
N GLY A 90 -12.66 15.66 -12.86
CA GLY A 90 -13.32 16.81 -13.48
C GLY A 90 -13.16 18.12 -12.71
N ILE A 91 -12.06 18.27 -11.97
CA ILE A 91 -11.71 19.50 -11.23
C ILE A 91 -10.44 20.15 -11.76
N SER A 92 -10.23 21.43 -11.45
CA SER A 92 -8.98 22.13 -11.78
C SER A 92 -7.93 21.85 -10.70
N PRO A 93 -6.65 21.59 -11.06
CA PRO A 93 -5.58 21.48 -10.09
C PRO A 93 -5.41 22.79 -9.31
N GLU A 94 -5.28 22.69 -7.98
CA GLU A 94 -4.97 23.83 -7.12
C GLU A 94 -3.51 23.77 -6.66
N PRO A 95 -2.78 24.90 -6.61
CA PRO A 95 -1.37 24.91 -6.21
C PRO A 95 -1.11 24.25 -4.84
N LEU A 96 -2.04 24.39 -3.90
CA LEU A 96 -1.94 23.82 -2.55
C LEU A 96 -1.90 22.28 -2.54
N MET A 97 -2.39 21.62 -3.60
CA MET A 97 -2.31 20.15 -3.74
C MET A 97 -0.87 19.66 -3.92
N LEU A 98 0.05 20.55 -4.33
CA LEU A 98 1.48 20.25 -4.49
C LEU A 98 2.31 20.59 -3.25
N THR A 99 1.73 21.29 -2.27
CA THR A 99 2.39 21.69 -1.02
C THR A 99 1.65 21.12 0.21
N PRO A 100 1.56 19.78 0.34
CA PRO A 100 0.86 19.14 1.46
C PRO A 100 1.42 19.56 2.84
N GLU A 101 2.68 19.99 2.91
CA GLU A 101 3.28 20.53 4.13
C GLU A 101 2.71 21.88 4.59
N GLU A 102 2.05 22.62 3.70
CA GLU A 102 1.44 23.94 3.99
C GLU A 102 -0.02 23.82 4.41
N VAL A 103 -0.61 22.63 4.28
CA VAL A 103 -2.01 22.36 4.62
C VAL A 103 -2.14 22.10 6.11
N ASP A 104 -2.92 22.94 6.82
CA ASP A 104 -3.28 22.70 8.21
C ASP A 104 -4.39 21.63 8.29
N PRO A 105 -4.14 20.43 8.86
CA PRO A 105 -5.15 19.39 8.98
C PRO A 105 -6.41 19.86 9.74
N THR A 106 -6.28 20.82 10.67
CA THR A 106 -7.41 21.33 11.45
C THR A 106 -8.35 22.22 10.64
N GLU A 107 -7.84 22.86 9.59
CA GLU A 107 -8.62 23.72 8.69
C GLU A 107 -9.35 22.94 7.59
N THR A 108 -8.86 21.74 7.25
CA THR A 108 -9.44 20.91 6.18
C THR A 108 -10.80 20.30 6.53
N GLY A 109 -11.23 20.38 7.80
CA GLY A 109 -12.43 19.70 8.29
C GLY A 109 -12.37 18.17 8.21
N GLN A 110 -11.22 17.59 7.82
CA GLN A 110 -11.03 16.15 7.77
C GLN A 110 -10.73 15.61 9.17
N VAL A 111 -11.46 14.58 9.59
CA VAL A 111 -11.13 13.78 10.77
C VAL A 111 -9.93 12.89 10.42
N THR A 112 -8.76 13.48 10.28
CA THR A 112 -7.51 12.72 10.24
C THR A 112 -7.23 12.28 11.66
N ASN A 113 -7.31 10.96 11.94
CA ASN A 113 -6.82 10.37 13.19
C ASN A 113 -5.29 10.50 13.24
N ILE A 114 -4.80 11.72 13.51
CA ILE A 114 -3.42 12.00 13.88
C ILE A 114 -3.30 11.61 15.36
N ASP A 115 -3.30 10.30 15.61
CA ASP A 115 -3.21 9.70 16.93
C ASP A 115 -1.77 9.26 17.27
N ASN A 116 -0.79 9.69 16.46
CA ASN A 116 0.62 9.25 16.47
C ASN A 116 0.85 7.74 16.24
N VAL A 117 -0.21 6.94 16.19
CA VAL A 117 -0.17 5.51 15.91
C VAL A 117 -0.20 5.29 14.41
N TRP A 118 -1.24 5.76 13.72
CA TRP A 118 -1.42 5.54 12.28
C TRP A 118 -0.58 6.51 11.45
N TYR A 119 -0.73 7.80 11.73
CA TYR A 119 0.04 8.87 11.12
C TYR A 119 0.59 9.79 12.19
N THR A 120 1.90 10.05 12.14
CA THR A 120 2.48 11.13 12.93
C THR A 120 2.23 12.46 12.24
N HIS A 121 2.22 13.56 12.99
CA HIS A 121 2.10 14.90 12.41
C HIS A 121 3.17 15.14 11.34
N ALA A 122 4.41 14.70 11.58
CA ALA A 122 5.51 14.81 10.63
C ALA A 122 5.29 14.03 9.32
N GLN A 123 4.54 12.91 9.36
CA GLN A 123 4.19 12.17 8.14
C GLN A 123 3.04 12.83 7.36
N PHE A 124 2.17 13.55 8.05
CA PHE A 124 1.06 14.27 7.43
C PHE A 124 1.56 15.54 6.73
N SER A 125 2.39 16.32 7.40
CA SER A 125 2.95 17.58 6.89
C SER A 125 4.25 17.41 6.09
N GLN A 126 4.48 16.24 5.50
CA GLN A 126 5.71 15.99 4.72
C GLN A 126 5.54 16.42 3.27
N LYS A 127 6.62 16.95 2.68
CA LYS A 127 6.71 17.13 1.23
C LYS A 127 6.63 15.78 0.51
N PHE A 128 6.21 15.80 -0.76
CA PHE A 128 6.37 14.64 -1.64
C PHE A 128 7.82 14.14 -1.61
N ASN A 129 8.00 12.87 -1.27
CA ASN A 129 9.31 12.25 -1.22
C ASN A 129 9.22 10.74 -1.52
N THR A 130 10.28 10.22 -2.12
CA THR A 130 10.40 8.81 -2.50
C THR A 130 11.07 7.95 -1.42
N GLY A 131 11.39 8.53 -0.25
CA GLY A 131 12.21 7.85 0.78
C GLY A 131 11.57 6.60 1.39
N SER A 132 10.25 6.43 1.23
CA SER A 132 9.53 5.23 1.67
C SER A 132 9.39 4.14 0.60
N VAL A 133 9.77 4.43 -0.65
CA VAL A 133 9.74 3.48 -1.76
C VAL A 133 10.94 2.53 -1.65
N GLY A 134 10.69 1.22 -1.67
CA GLY A 134 11.72 0.20 -1.53
C GLY A 134 12.28 0.05 -0.11
N SER A 135 11.74 0.79 0.86
CA SER A 135 12.24 0.77 2.25
C SER A 135 12.06 -0.60 2.92
N TRP A 136 11.14 -1.42 2.43
CA TRP A 136 10.93 -2.81 2.82
C TRP A 136 12.19 -3.67 2.71
N GLU A 137 13.11 -3.38 1.78
CA GLU A 137 14.34 -4.14 1.59
C GLU A 137 15.23 -4.11 2.81
N LYS A 138 15.24 -3.00 3.55
CA LYS A 138 16.04 -2.87 4.78
C LYS A 138 15.19 -3.07 6.02
N GLY A 139 13.90 -2.72 5.97
CA GLY A 139 13.02 -2.73 7.13
C GLY A 139 12.35 -4.07 7.45
N LEU A 140 12.19 -4.97 6.48
CA LEU A 140 11.61 -6.29 6.72
C LEU A 140 12.67 -7.33 7.10
N SER A 141 12.34 -8.17 8.07
CA SER A 141 13.12 -9.38 8.38
C SER A 141 13.09 -10.37 7.21
N TRP A 142 14.01 -11.33 7.23
CA TRP A 142 14.09 -12.34 6.17
C TRP A 142 12.81 -13.18 6.04
N TRP A 143 12.16 -13.55 7.16
CA TRP A 143 10.89 -14.29 7.15
C TRP A 143 9.74 -13.48 6.60
N GLU A 144 9.69 -12.17 6.93
CA GLU A 144 8.68 -11.26 6.39
C GLU A 144 8.86 -11.10 4.88
N LYS A 145 10.10 -10.91 4.40
CA LYS A 145 10.41 -10.87 2.96
C LYS A 145 10.01 -12.15 2.26
N LEU A 146 10.36 -13.31 2.82
CA LEU A 146 9.98 -14.61 2.26
C LEU A 146 8.45 -14.74 2.17
N SER A 147 7.75 -14.45 3.27
CA SER A 147 6.29 -14.50 3.34
C SER A 147 5.63 -13.57 2.32
N ALA A 148 6.11 -12.33 2.25
CA ALA A 148 5.60 -11.29 1.36
C ALA A 148 5.77 -11.68 -0.11
N ASN A 149 7.00 -12.02 -0.53
CA ASN A 149 7.27 -12.40 -1.91
C ASN A 149 6.51 -13.66 -2.33
N LEU A 150 6.40 -14.68 -1.46
CA LEU A 150 5.65 -15.89 -1.82
C LEU A 150 4.14 -15.65 -1.96
N ARG A 151 3.54 -14.94 -1.00
CA ARG A 151 2.07 -14.74 -0.96
C ARG A 151 1.62 -13.77 -2.04
N MET A 152 2.35 -12.67 -2.21
CA MET A 152 1.96 -11.55 -3.06
C MET A 152 2.50 -11.62 -4.50
N ALA A 153 3.38 -12.57 -4.82
CA ALA A 153 4.10 -12.64 -6.10
C ALA A 153 3.28 -12.30 -7.36
N PRO A 154 2.16 -12.97 -7.68
CA PRO A 154 1.45 -12.75 -8.94
C PRO A 154 0.98 -11.32 -9.12
N GLU A 155 0.46 -10.72 -8.05
CA GLU A 155 -0.03 -9.34 -8.11
C GLU A 155 1.12 -8.34 -8.06
N LEU A 156 2.22 -8.64 -7.35
CA LEU A 156 3.44 -7.84 -7.43
C LEU A 156 3.97 -7.78 -8.86
N GLU A 157 4.11 -8.93 -9.52
CA GLU A 157 4.62 -9.03 -10.89
C GLU A 157 3.68 -8.33 -11.89
N ARG A 158 2.37 -8.55 -11.77
CA ARG A 158 1.38 -7.90 -12.62
C ARG A 158 1.44 -6.38 -12.53
N LEU A 159 1.69 -5.86 -11.34
CA LEU A 159 1.83 -4.42 -11.08
C LEU A 159 3.22 -3.86 -11.43
N GLY A 160 4.10 -4.69 -11.99
CA GLY A 160 5.44 -4.33 -12.42
C GLY A 160 6.48 -4.27 -11.30
N TYR A 161 6.18 -4.81 -10.12
CA TYR A 161 7.17 -4.93 -9.04
C TYR A 161 8.00 -6.20 -9.23
N GLU A 162 9.33 -6.06 -9.16
CA GLU A 162 10.22 -7.20 -9.30
C GLU A 162 10.06 -8.19 -8.13
N VAL A 163 9.89 -9.46 -8.46
CA VAL A 163 9.91 -10.58 -7.50
C VAL A 163 11.11 -11.46 -7.85
N PRO A 164 12.07 -11.68 -6.92
CA PRO A 164 13.23 -12.52 -7.20
C PRO A 164 12.86 -13.94 -7.60
N GLY A 165 13.56 -14.49 -8.60
CA GLY A 165 13.26 -15.78 -9.23
C GLY A 165 13.18 -16.96 -8.25
N ILE A 166 14.01 -16.94 -7.20
CA ILE A 166 14.00 -17.97 -6.13
C ILE A 166 12.61 -18.14 -5.49
N TYR A 167 11.89 -17.03 -5.26
CA TYR A 167 10.55 -17.08 -4.66
C TYR A 167 9.52 -17.64 -5.62
N LYS A 168 9.68 -17.38 -6.92
CA LYS A 168 8.83 -17.96 -7.97
C LYS A 168 8.97 -19.47 -8.02
N SER A 169 10.21 -19.97 -7.99
CA SER A 169 10.50 -21.40 -7.98
C SER A 169 9.93 -22.11 -6.75
N ILE A 170 10.10 -21.53 -5.56
CA ILE A 170 9.54 -22.06 -4.31
C ILE A 170 8.01 -22.10 -4.38
N ARG A 171 7.37 -21.02 -4.83
CA ARG A 171 5.92 -20.96 -4.98
C ARG A 171 5.41 -22.02 -5.97
N GLY A 172 6.02 -22.14 -7.14
CA GLY A 172 5.64 -23.15 -8.14
C GLY A 172 5.82 -24.59 -7.65
N LEU A 173 6.76 -24.84 -6.72
CA LEU A 173 6.85 -26.12 -6.03
C LEU A 173 5.68 -26.32 -5.05
N LEU A 174 5.37 -25.32 -4.23
CA LEU A 174 4.26 -25.37 -3.27
C LEU A 174 2.91 -25.58 -3.96
N ASP A 175 2.66 -24.88 -5.06
CA ASP A 175 1.42 -25.00 -5.82
C ASP A 175 1.27 -26.43 -6.42
N ARG A 176 2.36 -27.01 -6.95
CA ARG A 176 2.39 -28.41 -7.40
C ARG A 176 2.13 -29.41 -6.27
N LEU A 177 2.68 -29.17 -5.08
CA LEU A 177 2.47 -30.03 -3.92
C LEU A 177 1.03 -29.94 -3.39
N ARG A 178 0.41 -28.75 -3.45
CA ARG A 178 -1.00 -28.56 -3.08
C ARG A 178 -1.94 -29.20 -4.10
N GLY A 179 -1.66 -29.06 -5.39
CA GLY A 179 -2.46 -29.68 -6.46
C GLY A 179 -2.35 -31.22 -6.52
N ARG A 180 -1.31 -31.81 -5.92
CA ARG A 180 -1.17 -33.28 -5.77
C ARG A 180 -1.94 -33.87 -4.59
N LYS A 181 -2.52 -33.03 -3.72
CA LYS A 181 -3.30 -33.46 -2.54
C LYS A 181 -4.81 -33.30 -2.72
N ALA A 182 -5.28 -32.98 -3.92
CA ALA A 182 -6.69 -32.91 -4.29
C ALA A 182 -7.11 -34.18 -5.05
#